data_AF-A0A9X5CIB3-F1
#
_entry.id   AF-A0A9X5CIB3-F1
#
_cell.length_a   1.000
_cell.length_b   1.000
_cell.length_c   1.000
_cell.angle_alpha   90.00
_cell.angle_beta   90.00
_cell.angle_gamma   90.00
#
_symmetry.space_group_name_H-M   'P 1'
#
loop_
_entity.id
_entity.type
_entity.pdbx_description
1 polymer ?
#
loop_
_entity_poly.entity_id
_entity_poly.type
_entity_poly.pdbx_seq_one_letter_code
_entity_poly.pdbx_strand_id
1 'polypeptide(L)'
;EGREVAVGRLSEVFGELPPELARAKEDAERAGHTAVVAGWDGAARGVLAVADTVKETSAEAVRELRALGLTPVLLTGDNRAVAEAVARTVGIDEDRVIAEVLPEDKADVVRRLQEEGRSVAMVGDGVNDAAALAVADLGLSLGTGTDAAIEAGDLTLVRGDLRVAADAIRLSRRTLSTIKGNLVWAFGYNVAALPLAAAGLLNPMIAGAAMAFSSVFVVTNSLRLRSFH
;
A
#
# COMPACT_ATOMS: atom_id res chain seq x y z
N GLU A 1 20.38 34.46 -33.43
CA GLU A 1 19.39 33.65 -34.17
C GLU A 1 18.79 32.64 -33.22
N GLY A 2 17.47 32.55 -33.14
CA GLY A 2 16.77 31.53 -32.36
C GLY A 2 16.09 30.53 -33.30
N ARG A 3 15.96 29.27 -32.87
CA ARG A 3 15.13 28.27 -33.53
C ARG A 3 13.89 28.00 -32.68
N GLU A 4 12.76 27.80 -33.35
CA GLU A 4 11.53 27.35 -32.70
C GLU A 4 11.64 25.85 -32.43
N VAL A 5 11.60 25.50 -31.15
CA VAL A 5 11.70 24.11 -30.67
C VAL A 5 10.36 23.73 -30.07
N ALA A 6 9.88 22.54 -30.41
CA ALA A 6 8.64 22.02 -29.87
C ALA A 6 8.86 20.61 -29.29
N VAL A 7 8.19 20.34 -28.17
CA VAL A 7 8.22 19.07 -27.45
C VAL A 7 6.79 18.72 -27.05
N GLY A 8 6.31 17.55 -27.42
CA GLY A 8 4.93 17.14 -27.12
C GLY A 8 4.58 15.74 -27.58
N ARG A 9 3.32 15.34 -27.36
CA ARG A 9 2.80 14.10 -27.96
C ARG A 9 2.68 14.28 -29.47
N LEU A 10 2.90 13.19 -30.21
CA LEU A 10 2.96 13.23 -31.67
C LEU A 10 1.78 13.99 -32.29
N SER A 11 0.56 13.68 -31.85
CA SER A 11 -0.69 14.23 -32.38
C SER A 11 -0.88 15.74 -32.18
N GLU A 12 -0.09 16.38 -31.33
CA GLU A 12 -0.29 17.79 -30.95
C GLU A 12 0.65 18.75 -31.69
N VAL A 13 1.80 18.26 -32.18
CA VAL A 13 2.91 19.14 -32.58
C VAL A 13 3.57 18.73 -33.90
N PHE A 14 3.64 17.44 -34.23
CA PHE A 14 4.36 16.94 -35.40
C PHE A 14 3.44 16.07 -36.27
N GLY A 15 3.68 16.06 -37.59
CA GLY A 15 2.95 15.20 -38.53
C GLY A 15 3.36 13.72 -38.42
N GLU A 16 3.58 13.05 -39.55
CA GLU A 16 4.10 11.69 -39.54
C GLU A 16 5.55 11.65 -39.02
N LEU A 17 5.84 10.67 -38.14
CA LEU A 17 7.21 10.40 -37.70
C LEU A 17 7.99 9.68 -38.80
N PRO A 18 9.26 10.04 -39.02
CA PRO A 18 10.20 9.18 -39.72
C PRO A 18 10.17 7.75 -39.14
N PRO A 19 10.28 6.69 -39.96
CA PRO A 19 10.15 5.30 -39.50
C PRO A 19 11.08 4.93 -38.34
N GLU A 20 12.27 5.51 -38.26
CA GLU A 20 13.21 5.31 -37.17
C GLU A 20 12.71 5.90 -35.85
N LEU A 21 12.14 7.11 -35.87
CA LEU A 21 11.58 7.75 -34.69
C LEU A 21 10.27 7.08 -34.26
N ALA A 22 9.46 6.59 -35.21
CA ALA A 22 8.27 5.81 -34.91
C ALA A 22 8.64 4.52 -34.15
N ARG A 23 9.66 3.79 -34.61
CA ARG A 23 10.18 2.59 -33.92
C ARG A 23 10.73 2.93 -32.54
N ALA A 24 11.55 3.98 -32.41
CA ALA A 24 12.09 4.40 -31.13
C ALA A 24 11.01 4.78 -30.11
N LYS A 25 9.93 5.42 -30.58
CA LYS A 25 8.73 5.71 -29.76
C LYS A 25 8.06 4.41 -29.30
N GLU A 26 7.78 3.49 -30.21
CA GLU A 26 7.18 2.20 -29.87
C GLU A 26 8.06 1.38 -28.91
N ASP A 27 9.37 1.37 -29.10
CA ASP A 27 10.33 0.70 -28.22
C ASP A 27 10.30 1.29 -26.80
N ALA A 28 10.29 2.63 -26.70
CA ALA A 28 10.17 3.33 -25.42
C ALA A 28 8.83 3.02 -24.73
N GLU A 29 7.72 3.04 -25.45
CA GLU A 29 6.40 2.71 -24.91
C GLU A 29 6.31 1.24 -24.47
N ARG A 30 6.88 0.31 -25.25
CA ARG A 30 6.98 -1.11 -24.87
C ARG A 30 7.87 -1.33 -23.65
N ALA A 31 8.89 -0.50 -23.46
CA ALA A 31 9.73 -0.50 -22.27
C ALA A 31 9.05 0.14 -21.04
N GLY A 32 7.82 0.64 -21.18
CA GLY A 32 7.09 1.30 -20.10
C GLY A 32 7.55 2.74 -19.86
N HIS A 33 8.13 3.40 -20.86
CA HIS A 33 8.51 4.81 -20.78
C HIS A 33 7.47 5.68 -21.48
N THR A 34 7.25 6.88 -20.93
CA THR A 34 6.53 7.95 -21.62
C THR A 34 7.43 8.52 -22.71
N ALA A 35 7.05 8.29 -23.97
CA ALA A 35 7.77 8.80 -25.13
C ALA A 35 7.20 10.15 -25.60
N VAL A 36 8.02 11.19 -25.58
CA VAL A 36 7.71 12.54 -26.10
C VAL A 36 8.59 12.85 -27.31
N VAL A 37 8.01 13.48 -28.33
CA VAL A 37 8.72 13.82 -29.57
C VAL A 37 9.28 15.22 -29.44
N ALA A 38 10.55 15.40 -29.80
CA ALA A 38 11.22 16.69 -29.84
C ALA A 38 11.67 17.01 -31.27
N GLY A 39 11.50 18.27 -31.66
CA GLY A 39 11.80 18.73 -33.01
C GLY A 39 11.91 20.24 -33.11
N TRP A 40 12.40 20.70 -34.24
CA TRP A 40 12.50 22.13 -34.56
C TRP A 40 12.26 22.34 -36.05
N ASP A 41 11.83 23.55 -36.40
CA ASP A 41 11.44 23.93 -37.77
C ASP A 41 10.37 23.00 -38.36
N GLY A 42 9.41 22.55 -37.54
CA GLY A 42 8.31 21.66 -37.95
C GLY A 42 8.70 20.19 -38.19
N ALA A 43 9.97 19.82 -38.02
CA ALA A 43 10.46 18.45 -38.22
C ALA A 43 10.76 17.74 -36.89
N ALA A 44 10.20 16.55 -36.70
CA ALA A 44 10.56 15.66 -35.60
C ALA A 44 12.01 15.16 -35.76
N ARG A 45 12.81 15.25 -34.71
CA ARG A 45 14.24 14.92 -34.76
C ARG A 45 14.72 13.99 -33.65
N GLY A 46 13.91 13.78 -32.61
CA GLY A 46 14.24 12.85 -31.55
C GLY A 46 13.02 12.40 -30.77
N VAL A 47 13.17 11.26 -30.10
CA VAL A 47 12.24 10.76 -29.09
C VAL A 47 12.95 10.84 -27.74
N LEU A 48 12.33 11.53 -26.79
CA LEU A 48 12.73 11.59 -25.40
C LEU A 48 11.89 10.57 -24.63
N ALA A 49 12.52 9.60 -24.00
CA ALA A 49 11.85 8.62 -23.16
C ALA A 49 12.01 9.03 -21.68
N VAL A 50 10.89 9.22 -20.99
CA VAL A 50 10.83 9.56 -19.57
C VAL A 50 10.17 8.42 -18.84
N ALA A 51 10.77 7.96 -17.74
CA ALA A 51 10.26 6.85 -16.95
C ALA A 51 10.31 7.20 -15.47
N ASP A 52 9.23 6.90 -14.76
CA ASP A 52 9.28 6.90 -13.31
C ASP A 52 10.09 5.69 -12.85
N THR A 53 11.10 5.97 -12.03
CA THR A 53 11.98 4.92 -11.53
C THR A 53 11.32 4.23 -10.35
N VAL A 54 11.10 2.92 -10.47
CA VAL A 54 10.63 2.11 -9.33
C VAL A 54 11.68 2.18 -8.22
N LYS A 55 11.25 2.48 -6.99
CA LYS A 55 12.14 2.47 -5.83
C LYS A 55 12.77 1.09 -5.66
N GLU A 56 14.07 1.05 -5.38
CA GLU A 56 14.84 -0.19 -5.22
C GLU A 56 14.23 -1.15 -4.19
N THR A 57 13.57 -0.61 -3.16
CA THR A 57 12.94 -1.38 -2.09
C THR A 57 11.55 -1.93 -2.43
N SER A 58 10.94 -1.51 -3.55
CA SER A 58 9.56 -1.89 -3.90
C SER A 58 9.39 -3.39 -4.11
N ALA A 59 10.32 -4.04 -4.81
CA ALA A 59 10.25 -5.49 -5.04
C ALA A 59 10.37 -6.29 -3.73
N GLU A 60 11.21 -5.82 -2.81
CA GLU A 60 11.31 -6.40 -1.47
C GLU A 60 10.02 -6.19 -0.66
N ALA A 61 9.45 -4.99 -0.68
CA ALA A 61 8.21 -4.70 0.02
C ALA A 61 7.05 -5.57 -0.48
N VAL A 62 6.88 -5.72 -1.79
CA VAL A 62 5.86 -6.60 -2.39
C VAL A 62 6.07 -8.05 -1.94
N ARG A 63 7.32 -8.54 -1.93
CA ARG A 63 7.65 -9.88 -1.44
C ARG A 63 7.29 -10.06 0.04
N GLU A 64 7.59 -9.09 0.89
CA GLU A 64 7.24 -9.15 2.31
C GLU A 64 5.73 -9.14 2.55
N LEU A 65 4.99 -8.30 1.82
CA LEU A 65 3.53 -8.27 1.88
C LEU A 65 2.92 -9.62 1.45
N ARG A 66 3.44 -10.24 0.39
CA ARG A 66 3.05 -11.60 -0.02
C ARG A 66 3.37 -12.63 1.05
N ALA A 67 4.53 -12.54 1.69
CA ALA A 67 4.91 -13.43 2.79
C ALA A 67 4.00 -13.29 4.03
N LEU A 68 3.33 -12.14 4.19
CA LEU A 68 2.28 -11.94 5.19
C LEU A 68 0.92 -12.50 4.76
N GLY A 69 0.80 -13.10 3.57
CA GLY A 69 -0.44 -13.63 3.03
C GLY A 69 -1.36 -12.57 2.42
N LEU A 70 -0.82 -11.37 2.13
CA LEU A 70 -1.57 -10.33 1.42
C LEU A 70 -1.49 -10.55 -0.08
N THR A 71 -2.46 -9.98 -0.81
CA THR A 71 -2.51 -10.03 -2.27
C THR A 71 -2.25 -8.63 -2.82
N PRO A 72 -1.01 -8.31 -3.23
CA PRO A 72 -0.71 -7.02 -3.84
C PRO A 72 -1.44 -6.85 -5.17
N VAL A 73 -1.99 -5.64 -5.38
CA VAL A 73 -2.67 -5.20 -6.60
C VAL A 73 -2.05 -3.86 -7.00
N LEU A 74 -1.71 -3.69 -8.27
CA LEU A 74 -1.21 -2.41 -8.79
C LEU A 74 -2.39 -1.62 -9.35
N LEU A 75 -2.67 -0.46 -8.77
CA LEU A 75 -3.72 0.47 -9.21
C LEU A 75 -3.07 1.76 -9.70
N THR A 76 -3.14 2.04 -11.01
CA THR A 76 -2.50 3.22 -11.62
C THR A 76 -3.36 3.87 -12.71
N GLY A 77 -3.13 5.16 -12.94
CA GLY A 77 -3.66 5.90 -14.09
C GLY A 77 -2.81 5.77 -15.36
N ASP A 78 -1.62 5.17 -15.25
CA ASP A 78 -0.75 4.92 -16.41
C ASP A 78 -1.37 3.94 -17.39
N ASN A 79 -0.85 3.95 -18.62
CA ASN A 79 -1.26 2.98 -19.62
C ASN A 79 -0.91 1.54 -19.20
N ARG A 80 -1.65 0.58 -19.78
CA ARG A 80 -1.49 -0.85 -19.47
C ARG A 80 -0.04 -1.34 -19.59
N ALA A 81 0.66 -0.98 -20.68
CA ALA A 81 2.00 -1.49 -20.97
C ALA A 81 3.03 -1.07 -19.91
N VAL A 82 2.97 0.20 -19.48
CA VAL A 82 3.80 0.74 -18.39
C VAL A 82 3.49 0.04 -17.07
N ALA A 83 2.21 -0.07 -16.73
CA ALA A 83 1.76 -0.67 -15.48
C ALA A 83 2.21 -2.15 -15.37
N GLU A 84 2.07 -2.93 -16.44
CA GLU A 84 2.53 -4.32 -16.49
C GLU A 84 4.05 -4.43 -16.40
N ALA A 85 4.81 -3.53 -17.03
CA ALA A 85 6.27 -3.50 -16.91
C ALA A 85 6.73 -3.23 -15.47
N VAL A 86 6.09 -2.28 -14.78
CA VAL A 86 6.33 -2.00 -13.36
C VAL A 86 5.95 -3.22 -12.51
N ALA A 87 4.77 -3.82 -12.74
CA ALA A 87 4.29 -4.99 -12.02
C ALA A 87 5.27 -6.16 -12.12
N ARG A 88 5.77 -6.48 -13.32
CA ARG A 88 6.80 -7.50 -13.53
C ARG A 88 8.08 -7.21 -12.74
N THR A 89 8.49 -5.96 -12.70
CA THR A 89 9.71 -5.53 -11.98
C THR A 89 9.58 -5.72 -10.47
N VAL A 90 8.40 -5.45 -9.90
CA VAL A 90 8.16 -5.59 -8.45
C VAL A 90 7.61 -6.96 -8.03
N GLY A 91 7.26 -7.83 -8.97
CA GLY A 91 6.74 -9.17 -8.70
C GLY A 91 5.23 -9.22 -8.38
N ILE A 92 4.45 -8.32 -8.99
CA ILE A 92 2.99 -8.35 -9.00
C ILE A 92 2.53 -9.07 -10.28
N ASP A 93 1.59 -10.01 -10.13
CA ASP A 93 1.04 -10.78 -11.25
C ASP A 93 0.24 -9.85 -12.19
N GLU A 94 0.33 -10.04 -13.51
CA GLU A 94 -0.28 -9.15 -14.52
C GLU A 94 -1.83 -9.10 -14.43
N ASP A 95 -2.46 -10.18 -13.98
CA ASP A 95 -3.90 -10.27 -13.72
C ASP A 95 -4.37 -9.38 -12.54
N ARG A 96 -3.41 -8.83 -11.77
CA ARG A 96 -3.65 -7.93 -10.64
C ARG A 96 -3.21 -6.50 -10.93
N VAL A 97 -3.09 -6.15 -12.21
CA VAL A 97 -2.82 -4.78 -12.67
C VAL A 97 -4.11 -4.13 -13.15
N ILE A 98 -4.49 -3.05 -12.48
CA ILE A 98 -5.62 -2.20 -12.83
C ILE A 98 -5.04 -0.86 -13.29
N ALA A 99 -4.88 -0.73 -14.61
CA ALA A 99 -4.28 0.42 -15.28
C ALA A 99 -5.36 1.35 -15.86
N GLU A 100 -4.95 2.53 -16.32
CA GLU A 100 -5.80 3.53 -16.98
C GLU A 100 -6.98 4.00 -16.10
N VAL A 101 -6.80 4.00 -14.79
CA VAL A 101 -7.83 4.41 -13.82
C VAL A 101 -7.75 5.91 -13.55
N LEU A 102 -8.87 6.61 -13.75
CA LEU A 102 -8.98 8.03 -13.42
C LEU A 102 -8.93 8.23 -11.89
N PRO A 103 -8.43 9.38 -11.40
CA PRO A 103 -8.39 9.68 -9.96
C PRO A 103 -9.73 9.44 -9.25
N GLU A 104 -10.83 9.88 -9.85
CA GLU A 104 -12.20 9.69 -9.35
C GLU A 104 -12.62 8.21 -9.27
N ASP A 105 -12.12 7.37 -10.17
CA ASP A 105 -12.49 5.97 -10.28
C ASP A 105 -11.66 5.06 -9.35
N LYS A 106 -10.54 5.56 -8.80
CA LYS A 106 -9.71 4.76 -7.88
C LYS A 106 -10.49 4.32 -6.64
N ALA A 107 -11.35 5.19 -6.10
CA ALA A 107 -12.20 4.86 -4.96
C ALA A 107 -13.25 3.80 -5.32
N ASP A 108 -13.78 3.81 -6.54
CA ASP A 108 -14.73 2.80 -7.02
C ASP A 108 -14.07 1.42 -7.15
N VAL A 109 -12.80 1.37 -7.58
CA VAL A 109 -12.01 0.13 -7.60
C VAL A 109 -11.85 -0.44 -6.19
N VAL A 110 -11.54 0.40 -5.19
CA VAL A 110 -11.44 -0.03 -3.79
C VAL A 110 -12.78 -0.60 -3.31
N ARG A 111 -13.90 0.10 -3.56
CA ARG A 111 -15.24 -0.39 -3.18
C ARG A 111 -15.59 -1.72 -3.84
N ARG A 112 -15.30 -1.89 -5.13
CA ARG A 112 -15.53 -3.15 -5.83
C ARG A 112 -14.77 -4.31 -5.15
N LEU A 113 -13.51 -4.11 -4.80
CA LEU A 113 -12.72 -5.13 -4.11
C LEU A 113 -13.27 -5.44 -2.70
N GLN A 114 -13.82 -4.45 -2.00
CA GLN A 114 -14.50 -4.64 -0.72
C GLN A 114 -15.82 -5.41 -0.87
N GLU A 115 -16.59 -5.12 -1.92
CA GLU A 115 -17.84 -5.83 -2.26
C GLU A 115 -17.60 -7.30 -2.61
N GLU A 116 -16.41 -7.66 -3.12
CA GLU A 116 -15.97 -9.05 -3.27
C GLU A 116 -15.65 -9.75 -1.93
N GLY A 117 -15.87 -9.07 -0.79
CA GLY A 117 -15.63 -9.59 0.56
C GLY A 117 -14.17 -9.50 1.00
N ARG A 118 -13.34 -8.70 0.32
CA ARG A 118 -11.94 -8.50 0.70
C ARG A 118 -11.84 -7.34 1.71
N SER A 119 -10.87 -7.43 2.61
CA SER A 119 -10.40 -6.26 3.35
C SER A 119 -9.26 -5.61 2.57
N VAL A 120 -9.41 -4.33 2.25
CA VAL A 120 -8.55 -3.60 1.32
C VAL A 120 -7.73 -2.58 2.08
N ALA A 121 -6.41 -2.68 1.97
CA ALA A 121 -5.49 -1.62 2.35
C ALA A 121 -5.02 -0.89 1.09
N MET A 122 -5.17 0.44 1.06
CA MET A 122 -4.72 1.28 -0.04
C MET A 122 -3.44 2.00 0.36
N VAL A 123 -2.44 2.03 -0.52
CA VAL A 123 -1.21 2.82 -0.33
C VAL A 123 -1.12 3.87 -1.44
N GLY A 124 -0.89 5.13 -1.08
CA GLY A 124 -0.82 6.23 -2.04
C GLY A 124 -0.05 7.44 -1.52
N ASP A 125 0.26 8.38 -2.40
CA ASP A 125 1.03 9.58 -2.08
C ASP A 125 0.47 10.87 -2.70
N GLY A 126 -0.47 10.76 -3.64
CA GLY A 126 -1.03 11.90 -4.35
C GLY A 126 -2.38 12.38 -3.81
N VAL A 127 -2.73 13.63 -4.14
CA VAL A 127 -4.09 14.16 -4.00
C VAL A 127 -5.10 13.26 -4.73
N ASN A 128 -4.66 12.69 -5.86
CA ASN A 128 -5.43 11.76 -6.68
C ASN A 128 -5.79 10.45 -5.96
N ASP A 129 -5.09 10.10 -4.88
CA ASP A 129 -5.33 8.88 -4.12
C ASP A 129 -6.14 9.12 -2.85
N ALA A 130 -6.35 10.38 -2.44
CA ALA A 130 -6.98 10.73 -1.16
C ALA A 130 -8.38 10.09 -1.00
N ALA A 131 -9.19 10.11 -2.05
CA ALA A 131 -10.51 9.47 -2.03
C ALA A 131 -10.44 7.94 -1.89
N ALA A 132 -9.46 7.30 -2.55
CA ALA A 132 -9.26 5.85 -2.44
C ALA A 132 -8.69 5.46 -1.08
N LEU A 133 -7.78 6.27 -0.52
CA LEU A 133 -7.24 6.10 0.83
C LEU A 133 -8.35 6.17 1.90
N ALA A 134 -9.24 7.15 1.79
CA ALA A 134 -10.32 7.36 2.75
C ALA A 134 -11.42 6.28 2.72
N VAL A 135 -11.57 5.57 1.60
CA VAL A 135 -12.61 4.52 1.43
C VAL A 135 -12.07 3.13 1.76
N ALA A 136 -10.76 2.93 1.72
CA ALA A 136 -10.14 1.66 2.08
C ALA A 136 -10.39 1.30 3.56
N ASP A 137 -10.34 0.01 3.89
CA ASP A 137 -10.40 -0.44 5.29
C ASP A 137 -9.15 -0.02 6.08
N LEU A 138 -8.07 0.26 5.35
CA LEU A 138 -6.85 0.85 5.87
C LEU A 138 -6.18 1.74 4.80
N GLY A 139 -6.18 3.05 5.00
CA GLY A 139 -5.46 4.01 4.19
C GLY A 139 -4.01 4.21 4.69
N LEU A 140 -3.03 4.00 3.81
CA LEU A 140 -1.59 4.16 4.08
C LEU A 140 -1.02 5.28 3.20
N SER A 141 -0.71 6.43 3.78
CA SER A 141 -0.11 7.55 3.06
C SER A 141 1.41 7.54 3.15
N LEU A 142 2.12 7.92 2.09
CA LEU A 142 3.56 8.18 2.17
C LEU A 142 3.81 9.55 2.79
N GLY A 143 4.78 9.67 3.70
CA GLY A 143 5.17 10.95 4.32
C GLY A 143 5.80 11.96 3.35
N THR A 144 6.17 11.52 2.14
CA THR A 144 6.55 12.38 1.01
C THR A 144 5.36 12.80 0.16
N GLY A 145 4.16 12.31 0.48
CA GLY A 145 2.94 12.57 -0.24
C GLY A 145 2.35 13.95 0.09
N THR A 146 1.28 14.29 -0.62
CA THR A 146 0.57 15.56 -0.45
C THR A 146 -0.17 15.63 0.88
N ASP A 147 -0.39 16.84 1.41
CA ASP A 147 -1.11 17.05 2.68
C ASP A 147 -2.50 16.38 2.65
N ALA A 148 -3.19 16.44 1.52
CA ALA A 148 -4.48 15.78 1.33
C ALA A 148 -4.39 14.24 1.48
N ALA A 149 -3.31 13.61 0.99
CA ALA A 149 -3.10 12.18 1.15
C ALA A 149 -2.74 11.83 2.60
N ILE A 150 -1.94 12.68 3.27
CA ILE A 150 -1.57 12.51 4.67
C ILE A 150 -2.80 12.58 5.58
N GLU A 151 -3.68 13.56 5.37
CA GLU A 151 -4.92 13.70 6.15
C GLU A 151 -5.96 12.61 5.86
N ALA A 152 -6.00 12.08 4.62
CA ALA A 152 -6.96 11.05 4.24
C ALA A 152 -6.58 9.63 4.69
N GLY A 153 -5.30 9.36 4.96
CA GLY A 153 -4.83 8.05 5.39
C GLY A 153 -4.90 7.83 6.91
N ASP A 154 -5.17 6.61 7.34
CA ASP A 154 -5.15 6.23 8.77
C ASP A 154 -3.72 6.15 9.34
N LEU A 155 -2.74 5.84 8.47
CA LEU A 155 -1.35 5.65 8.84
C LEU A 155 -0.42 6.31 7.81
N THR A 156 0.52 7.11 8.32
CA THR A 156 1.53 7.76 7.48
C THR A 156 2.89 7.07 7.60
N LEU A 157 3.43 6.61 6.48
CA LEU A 157 4.78 6.05 6.36
C LEU A 157 5.81 7.18 6.27
N VAL A 158 6.32 7.60 7.42
CA VAL A 158 7.27 8.75 7.54
C VAL A 158 8.51 8.58 6.68
N ARG A 159 9.04 7.36 6.60
CA ARG A 159 10.07 7.00 5.63
C ARG A 159 9.29 6.53 4.40
N GLY A 160 9.52 7.13 3.22
CA GLY A 160 8.85 6.79 1.96
C GLY A 160 9.21 5.40 1.41
N ASP A 161 9.34 4.41 2.30
CA ASP A 161 9.75 3.04 2.10
C ASP A 161 8.59 2.11 2.48
N LEU A 162 8.10 1.36 1.50
CA LEU A 162 6.92 0.49 1.63
C LEU A 162 7.13 -0.68 2.59
N ARG A 163 8.38 -1.04 2.91
CA ARG A 163 8.69 -2.10 3.89
C ARG A 163 8.12 -1.78 5.27
N VAL A 164 8.01 -0.50 5.62
CA VAL A 164 7.40 -0.05 6.88
C VAL A 164 5.92 -0.47 6.97
N ALA A 165 5.22 -0.58 5.84
CA ALA A 165 3.84 -1.08 5.83
C ALA A 165 3.78 -2.57 6.23
N ALA A 166 4.73 -3.39 5.76
CA ALA A 166 4.84 -4.79 6.17
C ALA A 166 5.14 -4.91 7.67
N ASP A 167 6.03 -4.07 8.21
CA ASP A 167 6.34 -4.01 9.64
C ASP A 167 5.12 -3.61 10.48
N ALA A 168 4.36 -2.59 10.03
CA ALA A 168 3.13 -2.18 10.70
C ALA A 168 2.11 -3.32 10.80
N ILE A 169 1.96 -4.10 9.72
CA ILE A 169 1.07 -5.27 9.70
C ILE A 169 1.58 -6.38 10.63
N ARG A 170 2.89 -6.65 10.66
CA ARG A 170 3.49 -7.61 11.62
C ARG A 170 3.23 -7.19 13.06
N LEU A 171 3.44 -5.91 13.37
CA LEU A 171 3.23 -5.34 14.69
C LEU A 171 1.75 -5.41 15.10
N SER A 172 0.83 -5.07 14.19
CA SER A 172 -0.61 -5.16 14.42
C SER A 172 -1.04 -6.60 14.76
N ARG A 173 -0.60 -7.58 13.96
CA ARG A 173 -0.90 -9.01 14.22
C ARG A 173 -0.36 -9.49 15.57
N ARG A 174 0.88 -9.13 15.93
CA ARG A 174 1.45 -9.48 17.25
C ARG A 174 0.68 -8.80 18.38
N THR A 175 0.32 -7.53 18.23
CA THR A 175 -0.48 -6.79 19.20
C THR A 175 -1.83 -7.45 19.44
N LEU A 176 -2.55 -7.81 18.37
CA LEU A 176 -3.83 -8.52 18.46
C LEU A 176 -3.67 -9.90 19.14
N SER A 177 -2.59 -10.63 18.85
CA SER A 177 -2.31 -11.89 19.53
C SER A 177 -2.10 -11.70 21.03
N THR A 178 -1.36 -10.66 21.44
CA THR A 178 -1.15 -10.31 22.85
C THR A 178 -2.46 -9.89 23.52
N ILE A 179 -3.30 -9.08 22.87
CA ILE A 179 -4.62 -8.69 23.36
C ILE A 179 -5.50 -9.92 23.56
N LYS A 180 -5.59 -10.82 22.58
CA LYS A 180 -6.36 -12.06 22.69
C LYS A 180 -5.88 -12.91 23.87
N GLY A 181 -4.57 -13.05 24.05
CA GLY A 181 -3.99 -13.74 25.20
C GLY A 181 -4.36 -13.09 26.53
N ASN A 182 -4.27 -11.77 26.63
CA ASN A 182 -4.66 -11.02 27.82
C ASN A 182 -6.15 -11.20 28.15
N LEU A 183 -7.03 -11.17 27.15
CA LEU A 183 -8.47 -11.36 27.33
C LEU A 183 -8.79 -12.80 27.79
N VAL A 184 -8.14 -13.81 27.21
CA VAL A 184 -8.30 -15.21 27.65
C VAL A 184 -7.94 -15.35 29.12
N TRP A 185 -6.85 -14.72 29.58
CA TRP A 185 -6.49 -14.74 30.99
C TRP A 185 -7.47 -13.96 31.87
N ALA A 186 -7.84 -12.74 31.45
CA ALA A 186 -8.74 -11.88 32.20
C ALA A 186 -10.13 -12.50 32.41
N PHE A 187 -10.65 -13.24 31.42
CA PHE A 187 -11.94 -13.92 31.53
C PHE A 187 -11.82 -15.36 32.05
N GLY A 188 -10.74 -16.07 31.74
CA GLY A 188 -10.58 -17.48 32.08
C GLY A 188 -10.66 -17.75 33.57
N TYR A 189 -10.02 -16.93 34.41
CA TYR A 189 -10.13 -17.10 35.87
C TYR A 189 -11.54 -16.77 36.38
N ASN A 190 -12.19 -15.75 35.83
CA ASN A 190 -13.55 -15.37 36.20
C ASN A 190 -14.54 -16.49 35.88
N VAL A 191 -14.44 -17.07 34.68
CA VAL A 191 -15.25 -18.22 34.26
C VAL A 191 -15.01 -19.43 35.16
N ALA A 192 -13.77 -19.70 35.57
CA ALA A 192 -13.45 -20.79 36.50
C ALA A 192 -13.92 -20.53 37.94
N ALA A 193 -13.88 -19.28 38.39
CA ALA A 193 -14.28 -18.88 39.74
C ALA A 193 -15.80 -18.89 39.94
N LEU A 194 -16.59 -18.63 38.90
CA LEU A 194 -18.06 -18.60 38.97
C LEU A 194 -18.68 -19.93 39.46
N PRO A 195 -18.34 -21.11 38.91
CA PRO A 195 -18.81 -22.40 39.43
C PRO A 195 -18.35 -22.67 40.86
N LEU A 196 -17.10 -22.33 41.22
CA LEU A 196 -16.61 -22.49 42.58
C LEU A 196 -17.38 -21.60 43.58
N ALA A 197 -17.70 -20.37 43.18
CA ALA A 197 -18.49 -19.44 43.99
C ALA A 197 -19.92 -19.95 44.17
N ALA A 198 -20.54 -20.43 43.09
CA ALA A 198 -21.88 -21.01 43.12
C ALA A 198 -21.94 -22.28 44.01
N ALA A 199 -20.86 -23.06 44.05
CA ALA A 199 -20.71 -24.21 44.93
C ALA A 199 -20.36 -23.83 46.39
N GLY A 200 -20.17 -22.55 46.71
CA GLY A 200 -19.78 -22.07 48.04
C GLY A 200 -18.33 -22.35 48.43
N LEU A 201 -17.50 -22.77 47.48
CA LEU A 201 -16.11 -23.21 47.69
C LEU A 201 -15.07 -22.10 47.44
N LEU A 202 -15.51 -20.89 47.06
CA LEU A 202 -14.61 -19.80 46.72
C LEU A 202 -14.22 -18.98 47.96
N ASN A 203 -12.95 -19.01 48.32
CA ASN A 203 -12.39 -18.15 49.36
C ASN A 203 -12.10 -16.75 48.79
N PRO A 204 -12.64 -15.65 49.37
CA PRO A 204 -12.40 -14.28 48.90
C PRO A 204 -10.91 -13.89 48.78
N MET A 205 -10.04 -14.45 49.65
CA MET A 205 -8.60 -14.21 49.59
C MET A 205 -7.96 -14.82 48.35
N ILE A 206 -8.40 -16.00 47.93
CA ILE A 206 -7.91 -16.68 46.72
C ILE A 206 -8.37 -15.93 45.47
N ALA A 207 -9.62 -15.45 45.47
CA ALA A 207 -10.15 -14.63 44.38
C ALA A 207 -9.38 -13.30 44.22
N GLY A 208 -9.07 -12.62 45.34
CA GLY A 208 -8.27 -11.39 45.33
C GLY A 208 -6.83 -11.62 44.86
N ALA A 209 -6.19 -12.70 45.29
CA ALA A 209 -4.84 -13.06 44.84
C ALA A 209 -4.78 -13.38 43.34
N ALA A 210 -5.77 -14.12 42.81
CA ALA A 210 -5.89 -14.40 41.38
C ALA A 210 -6.08 -13.13 40.56
N MET A 211 -6.88 -12.17 41.04
CA MET A 211 -7.10 -10.88 40.38
C MET A 211 -5.82 -10.04 40.31
N ALA A 212 -5.05 -9.97 41.41
CA ALA A 212 -3.76 -9.28 41.42
C ALA A 212 -2.75 -9.93 40.47
N PHE A 213 -2.68 -11.27 40.44
CA PHE A 213 -1.80 -12.01 39.53
C PHE A 213 -2.19 -11.81 38.06
N SER A 214 -3.49 -11.78 37.75
CA SER A 214 -3.98 -11.49 36.40
C SER A 214 -3.53 -10.11 35.91
N SER A 215 -3.59 -9.09 36.76
CA SER A 215 -3.12 -7.74 36.41
C SER A 215 -1.62 -7.70 36.12
N VAL A 216 -0.81 -8.35 36.96
CA VAL A 216 0.64 -8.46 36.74
C VAL A 216 0.92 -9.20 35.43
N PHE A 217 0.27 -10.33 35.20
CA PHE A 217 0.43 -11.11 33.97
C PHE A 217 0.09 -10.29 32.72
N VAL A 218 -1.06 -9.62 32.70
CA VAL A 218 -1.51 -8.79 31.57
C VAL A 218 -0.51 -7.65 31.30
N VAL A 219 -0.02 -6.99 32.34
CA VAL A 219 0.98 -5.92 32.22
C VAL A 219 2.31 -6.48 31.69
N THR A 220 2.84 -7.55 32.27
CA THR A 220 4.10 -8.17 31.83
C THR A 220 4.01 -8.70 30.41
N ASN A 221 2.89 -9.33 30.04
CA ASN A 221 2.68 -9.84 28.68
C ASN A 221 2.57 -8.71 27.65
N SER A 222 1.93 -7.60 28.02
CA SER A 222 1.86 -6.40 27.16
C SER A 222 3.24 -5.77 26.96
N LEU A 223 4.10 -5.76 27.98
CA LEU A 223 5.47 -5.24 27.87
C LEU A 223 6.35 -6.04 26.90
N ARG A 224 6.03 -7.30 26.59
CA ARG A 224 6.76 -8.09 25.58
C ARG A 224 6.65 -7.51 24.17
N LEU A 225 5.65 -6.65 23.90
CA LEU A 225 5.57 -5.94 22.63
C LEU A 225 6.64 -4.85 22.49
N ARG A 226 7.23 -4.36 23.60
CA ARG A 226 8.32 -3.36 23.54
C ARG A 226 9.62 -3.91 22.94
N SER A 227 9.82 -5.22 22.94
CA SER A 227 10.99 -5.84 22.32
C SER A 227 10.77 -6.19 20.84
N PHE A 228 9.72 -5.64 20.21
CA PHE A 228 9.53 -5.75 18.77
C PHE A 228 10.60 -4.94 18.05
N HIS A 229 11.44 -5.63 17.28
CA HIS A 229 12.37 -5.09 16.31
C HIS A 229 12.07 -5.69 14.95
#